data_AF-X1HJX3-F1
#
_entry.id   AF-X1HJX3-F1
#
_cell.length_a   1.000
_cell.length_b   1.000
_cell.length_c   1.000
_cell.angle_alpha   90.00
_cell.angle_beta   90.00
_cell.angle_gamma   90.00
#
_symmetry.space_group_name_H-M   'P 1'
#
loop_
_entity.id
_entity.type
_entity.pdbx_description
1 polymer ?
#
loop_
_entity_poly.entity_id
_entity_poly.type
_entity_poly.pdbx_seq_one_letter_code
_entity_poly.pdbx_strand_id
1 'polypeptide(L)'
;MKSMFELDVPVPSKRSLIVRNNKEVSKEQREIALKETEYSMFSFPADMLVLDFLSDSGSSSMTDLQWASLFHGDESYGRNKGYYVLLEAIRDTFERGDEPKKAVNLILSGETNIKTLMDELYLKAFEGGFVNGGVHQLARPNAFIVPQGHCAEHLLFSTIAPILKETNPNKEYYIPNNGHFDTTEANIAANGIHPINLFSINLFEDFP
;
A
#
# COMPACT_ATOMS: atom_id res chain seq x y z
N MET A 1 22.26 22.29 -15.89
CA MET A 1 21.85 21.18 -15.00
C MET A 1 23.10 20.72 -14.27
N LYS A 2 23.06 20.58 -12.94
CA LYS A 2 24.16 19.96 -12.19
C LYS A 2 24.27 18.49 -12.60
N SER A 3 25.48 17.97 -12.72
CA SER A 3 25.75 16.55 -12.92
C SER A 3 25.44 15.76 -11.65
N MET A 4 25.25 14.44 -11.79
CA MET A 4 24.98 13.56 -10.64
C MET A 4 26.14 13.53 -9.64
N PHE A 5 27.38 13.70 -10.11
CA PHE A 5 28.56 13.83 -9.26
C PHE A 5 28.55 15.13 -8.44
N GLU A 6 28.03 16.22 -9.00
CA GLU A 6 27.89 17.50 -8.29
C GLU A 6 26.72 17.51 -7.30
N LEU A 7 25.80 16.56 -7.43
CA LEU A 7 24.63 16.41 -6.56
C LEU A 7 24.82 15.38 -5.44
N ASP A 8 25.93 14.62 -5.47
CA ASP A 8 26.18 13.49 -4.56
C ASP A 8 24.99 12.51 -4.49
N VAL A 9 24.34 12.28 -5.64
CA VAL A 9 23.19 11.36 -5.75
C VAL A 9 23.60 10.07 -6.48
N PRO A 10 23.16 8.90 -5.98
CA PRO A 10 23.49 7.62 -6.60
C PRO A 10 22.89 7.49 -7.99
N VAL A 11 23.55 6.70 -8.85
CA VAL A 11 23.05 6.40 -10.19
C VAL A 11 21.78 5.55 -10.09
N PRO A 12 20.71 5.87 -10.85
CA PRO A 12 19.54 5.01 -10.93
C PRO A 12 19.93 3.57 -11.25
N SER A 13 19.53 2.63 -10.39
CA SER A 13 19.93 1.22 -10.47
C SER A 13 19.08 0.39 -11.44
N LYS A 14 18.06 1.01 -12.07
CA LYS A 14 17.06 0.37 -12.94
C LYS A 14 16.93 1.14 -14.25
N ARG A 15 16.52 0.44 -15.31
CA ARG A 15 16.28 0.99 -16.65
C ARG A 15 14.79 0.94 -16.98
N SER A 16 14.28 1.95 -17.68
CA SER A 16 12.92 1.95 -18.18
C SER A 16 12.72 0.87 -19.23
N LEU A 17 11.63 0.10 -19.13
CA LEU A 17 11.25 -0.94 -20.09
C LEU A 17 10.03 -0.55 -20.93
N ILE A 18 9.00 0.00 -20.29
CA ILE A 18 7.75 0.44 -20.91
C ILE A 18 7.53 1.92 -20.54
N VAL A 19 7.12 2.73 -21.51
CA VAL A 19 6.84 4.17 -21.32
C VAL A 19 5.42 4.50 -21.77
N ARG A 20 4.84 5.54 -21.17
CA ARG A 20 3.59 6.17 -21.65
C ARG A 20 3.94 7.49 -22.33
N ASN A 21 3.24 7.80 -23.42
CA ASN A 21 3.42 9.06 -24.13
C ASN A 21 2.68 10.18 -23.41
N ASN A 22 3.34 11.34 -23.28
CA ASN A 22 2.69 12.56 -22.82
C ASN A 22 1.94 13.23 -23.96
N LYS A 23 0.88 13.97 -23.60
CA LYS A 23 0.18 14.86 -24.54
C LYS A 23 0.81 16.24 -24.53
N GLU A 24 0.93 16.84 -25.71
CA GLU A 24 1.27 18.26 -25.81
C GLU A 24 0.05 19.10 -25.42
N VAL A 25 0.15 19.77 -24.27
CA VAL A 25 -0.92 20.64 -23.75
C VAL A 25 -0.38 22.06 -23.63
N SER A 26 -1.06 23.02 -24.25
CA SER A 26 -0.70 24.43 -24.18
C SER A 26 -1.03 25.03 -22.80
N LYS A 27 -0.51 26.23 -22.53
CA LYS A 27 -0.83 26.95 -21.29
C LYS A 27 -2.32 27.32 -21.24
N GLU A 28 -2.86 27.80 -22.35
CA GLU A 28 -4.25 28.24 -22.50
C GLU A 28 -5.21 27.07 -22.26
N GLN A 29 -4.89 25.89 -22.79
CA GLN A 29 -5.68 24.68 -22.55
C GLN A 29 -5.69 24.27 -21.08
N ARG A 30 -4.55 24.39 -20.38
CA ARG A 30 -4.48 24.16 -18.93
C ARG A 30 -5.29 25.19 -18.15
N GLU A 31 -5.25 26.46 -18.53
CA GLU A 31 -6.04 27.53 -17.88
C GLU A 31 -7.54 27.32 -18.03
N ILE A 32 -8.00 26.84 -19.21
CA ILE A 32 -9.39 26.46 -19.42
C ILE A 32 -9.74 25.27 -18.52
N ALA A 33 -8.96 24.19 -18.54
CA ALA A 33 -9.22 23.02 -17.71
C ALA A 33 -9.28 23.37 -16.22
N LEU A 34 -8.37 24.21 -15.72
CA LEU A 34 -8.39 24.68 -14.33
C LEU A 34 -9.68 25.45 -14.00
N LYS A 35 -10.15 26.34 -14.88
CA LYS A 35 -11.40 27.07 -14.65
C LYS A 35 -12.63 26.17 -14.67
N GLU A 36 -12.72 25.28 -15.66
CA GLU A 36 -13.85 24.34 -15.80
C GLU A 36 -13.90 23.29 -14.69
N THR A 37 -12.75 23.01 -14.06
CA THR A 37 -12.65 22.15 -12.88
C THR A 37 -12.73 22.91 -11.57
N GLU A 38 -13.11 24.20 -11.60
CA GLU A 38 -13.21 25.07 -10.43
C GLU A 38 -11.93 25.10 -9.58
N TYR A 39 -10.78 24.96 -10.25
CA TYR A 39 -9.44 24.87 -9.67
C TYR A 39 -9.24 23.67 -8.73
N SER A 40 -10.09 22.65 -8.82
CA SER A 40 -9.94 21.39 -8.11
C SER A 40 -8.87 20.51 -8.76
N MET A 41 -7.77 20.27 -8.05
CA MET A 41 -6.70 19.37 -8.50
C MET A 41 -7.17 17.91 -8.64
N PHE A 42 -8.15 17.48 -7.84
CA PHE A 42 -8.75 16.14 -7.93
C PHE A 42 -9.63 15.96 -9.17
N SER A 43 -10.13 17.07 -9.72
CA SER A 43 -10.98 17.06 -10.90
C SER A 43 -10.20 17.36 -12.19
N PHE A 44 -8.93 17.77 -12.07
CA PHE A 44 -8.09 18.07 -13.22
C PHE A 44 -7.80 16.79 -14.05
N PRO A 45 -7.96 16.80 -15.38
CA PRO A 45 -7.74 15.61 -16.20
C PRO A 45 -6.27 15.13 -16.15
N ALA A 46 -6.04 13.94 -15.59
CA ALA A 46 -4.69 13.39 -15.41
C ALA A 46 -3.90 13.24 -16.72
N ASP A 47 -4.58 12.96 -17.83
CA ASP A 47 -3.96 12.81 -19.16
C ASP A 47 -3.46 14.14 -19.77
N MET A 48 -3.75 15.28 -19.10
CA MET A 48 -3.21 16.60 -19.43
C MET A 48 -2.02 16.99 -18.54
N LEU A 49 -1.68 16.17 -17.55
CA LEU A 49 -0.55 16.41 -16.66
C LEU A 49 0.77 16.00 -17.33
N VAL A 50 1.82 16.78 -17.07
CA VAL A 50 3.20 16.42 -17.46
C VAL A 50 3.86 15.58 -16.36
N LEU A 51 3.59 15.94 -15.10
CA LEU A 51 4.04 15.26 -13.90
C LEU A 51 2.85 15.20 -12.94
N ASP A 52 2.61 14.01 -12.39
CA ASP A 52 1.57 13.80 -11.40
C ASP A 52 2.22 13.53 -10.04
N PHE A 53 2.07 14.50 -9.13
CA PHE A 53 2.54 14.43 -7.75
C PHE A 53 1.38 14.40 -6.76
N LEU A 54 0.17 14.03 -7.22
CA LEU A 54 -1.01 14.00 -6.36
C LEU A 54 -0.89 12.94 -5.25
N SER A 55 -0.35 11.75 -5.56
CA SER A 55 -0.13 10.68 -4.59
C SER A 55 0.88 9.65 -5.11
N ASP A 56 1.58 8.99 -4.18
CA ASP A 56 2.38 7.79 -4.42
C ASP A 56 1.54 6.49 -4.38
N SER A 57 0.27 6.57 -3.97
CA SER A 57 -0.64 5.44 -3.85
C SER A 57 -1.06 4.90 -5.22
N GLY A 58 -0.46 3.78 -5.63
CA GLY A 58 -0.78 3.10 -6.88
C GLY A 58 -0.18 3.73 -8.14
N SER A 59 0.69 4.73 -7.99
CA SER A 59 1.34 5.45 -9.10
C SER A 59 2.77 4.94 -9.40
N SER A 60 3.23 3.91 -8.69
CA SER A 60 4.55 3.29 -8.89
C SER A 60 4.66 2.53 -10.23
N SER A 61 5.87 2.45 -10.79
CA SER A 61 6.18 1.58 -11.91
C SER A 61 6.49 0.15 -11.46
N MET A 62 5.85 -0.85 -12.07
CA MET A 62 6.16 -2.26 -11.83
C MET A 62 7.40 -2.72 -12.60
N THR A 63 8.13 -3.69 -12.04
CA THR A 63 9.21 -4.42 -12.73
C THR A 63 8.66 -5.37 -13.78
N ASP A 64 9.53 -5.82 -14.68
CA ASP A 64 9.23 -6.89 -15.65
C ASP A 64 8.77 -8.19 -14.98
N LEU A 65 9.38 -8.59 -13.86
CA LEU A 65 8.96 -9.75 -13.08
C LEU A 65 7.56 -9.59 -12.45
N GLN A 66 7.20 -8.39 -12.00
CA GLN A 66 5.84 -8.11 -11.52
C GLN A 66 4.83 -8.20 -12.67
N TRP A 67 5.15 -7.62 -13.84
CA TRP A 67 4.33 -7.78 -15.05
C TRP A 67 4.19 -9.24 -15.47
N ALA A 68 5.28 -10.03 -15.46
CA ALA A 68 5.24 -11.45 -15.76
C ALA A 68 4.34 -12.22 -14.78
N SER A 69 4.42 -11.86 -13.49
CA SER A 69 3.59 -12.48 -12.43
C SER A 69 2.09 -12.29 -12.68
N LEU A 70 1.66 -11.18 -13.31
CA LEU A 70 0.26 -10.98 -13.69
C LEU A 70 -0.23 -12.04 -14.69
N PHE A 71 0.62 -12.47 -15.63
CA PHE A 71 0.28 -13.55 -16.57
C PHE A 71 0.23 -14.94 -15.91
N HIS A 72 0.84 -15.10 -14.74
CA HIS A 72 0.74 -16.33 -13.93
C HIS A 72 -0.43 -16.33 -12.96
N GLY A 73 -1.29 -15.30 -13.00
CA GLY A 73 -2.47 -15.13 -12.17
C GLY A 73 -3.33 -16.40 -12.09
N ASP A 74 -3.77 -16.72 -10.88
CA ASP A 74 -4.65 -17.84 -10.60
C ASP A 74 -5.94 -17.30 -10.00
N GLU A 75 -6.98 -17.24 -10.83
CA GLU A 75 -8.29 -16.70 -10.51
C GLU A 75 -9.21 -17.74 -9.84
N SER A 76 -8.64 -18.83 -9.33
CA SER A 76 -9.39 -19.81 -8.54
C SER A 76 -10.00 -19.15 -7.31
N TYR A 77 -11.28 -19.47 -7.04
CA TYR A 77 -12.08 -18.80 -6.02
C TYR A 77 -11.52 -18.91 -4.59
N GLY A 78 -10.83 -20.01 -4.28
CA GLY A 78 -10.27 -20.24 -2.96
C GLY A 78 -8.88 -20.84 -3.05
N ARG A 79 -7.99 -20.40 -2.15
CA ARG A 79 -6.63 -20.96 -2.02
C ARG A 79 -5.86 -20.96 -3.34
N ASN A 80 -5.97 -19.90 -4.13
CA ASN A 80 -5.18 -19.77 -5.36
C ASN A 80 -3.67 -19.62 -5.06
N LYS A 81 -2.82 -19.81 -6.08
CA LYS A 81 -1.36 -19.67 -5.96
C LYS A 81 -0.94 -18.33 -5.34
N GLY A 82 -1.58 -17.23 -5.76
CA GLY A 82 -1.26 -15.88 -5.30
C GLY A 82 -1.46 -15.72 -3.79
N TYR A 83 -2.48 -16.34 -3.23
CA TYR A 83 -2.73 -16.35 -1.79
C TYR A 83 -1.55 -16.92 -0.99
N TYR A 84 -1.01 -18.08 -1.40
CA TYR A 84 0.13 -18.69 -0.69
C TYR A 84 1.40 -17.87 -0.84
N VAL A 85 1.66 -17.36 -2.04
CA VAL A 85 2.82 -16.49 -2.30
C VAL A 85 2.74 -15.20 -1.49
N LEU A 86 1.55 -14.59 -1.37
CA LEU A 86 1.34 -13.38 -0.58
C LEU A 86 1.63 -13.61 0.91
N LEU A 87 1.17 -14.72 1.48
CA LEU A 87 1.47 -15.04 2.88
C LEU A 87 2.98 -15.18 3.12
N GLU A 88 3.68 -15.90 2.24
CA GLU A 88 5.14 -16.04 2.36
C GLU A 88 5.85 -14.70 2.14
N ALA A 89 5.35 -13.82 1.26
CA ALA A 89 5.91 -12.48 1.04
C ALA A 89 5.74 -11.57 2.28
N ILE A 90 4.60 -11.66 2.97
CA ILE A 90 4.39 -10.96 4.24
C ILE A 90 5.42 -11.44 5.27
N ARG A 91 5.62 -12.76 5.39
CA ARG A 91 6.63 -13.31 6.31
C ARG A 91 8.06 -12.93 5.91
N ASP A 92 8.38 -12.96 4.62
CA ASP A 92 9.66 -12.49 4.09
C ASP A 92 9.92 -11.04 4.50
N THR A 93 8.89 -10.19 4.44
CA THR A 93 9.00 -8.76 4.76
C THR A 93 9.09 -8.49 6.26
N PHE A 94 8.22 -9.10 7.06
CA PHE A 94 8.02 -8.72 8.47
C PHE A 94 8.69 -9.66 9.48
N GLU A 95 9.14 -10.85 9.07
CA GLU A 95 9.67 -11.84 10.00
C GLU A 95 11.09 -12.32 9.65
N ARG A 96 11.42 -12.44 8.37
CA ARG A 96 12.65 -13.13 7.92
C ARG A 96 13.80 -12.18 7.60
N GLY A 97 13.53 -10.87 7.55
CA GLY A 97 14.56 -9.84 7.34
C GLY A 97 15.39 -10.10 6.08
N ASP A 98 16.69 -10.27 6.25
CA ASP A 98 17.64 -10.44 5.15
C ASP A 98 17.66 -11.85 4.53
N GLU A 99 16.89 -12.80 5.07
CA GLU A 99 16.81 -14.19 4.60
C GLU A 99 15.41 -14.56 4.05
N PRO A 100 14.89 -13.86 3.02
CA PRO A 100 13.58 -14.13 2.44
C PRO A 100 13.59 -15.43 1.63
N LYS A 101 12.51 -16.23 1.73
CA LYS A 101 12.36 -17.46 0.95
C LYS A 101 12.08 -17.20 -0.53
N LYS A 102 11.43 -16.08 -0.86
CA LYS A 102 11.02 -15.73 -2.24
C LYS A 102 10.20 -16.84 -2.90
N ALA A 103 9.16 -17.30 -2.21
CA ALA A 103 8.30 -18.41 -2.65
C ALA A 103 7.67 -18.19 -4.05
N VAL A 104 7.55 -16.93 -4.49
CA VAL A 104 7.15 -16.55 -5.86
C VAL A 104 8.00 -17.24 -6.94
N ASN A 105 9.27 -17.54 -6.66
CA ASN A 105 10.17 -18.18 -7.61
C ASN A 105 9.70 -19.58 -8.03
N LEU A 106 9.03 -20.34 -7.14
CA LEU A 106 8.45 -21.64 -7.49
C LEU A 106 7.39 -21.51 -8.58
N ILE A 107 6.65 -20.39 -8.57
CA ILE A 107 5.61 -20.11 -9.57
C ILE A 107 6.24 -19.60 -10.86
N LEU A 108 7.16 -18.65 -10.76
CA LEU A 108 7.83 -18.05 -11.94
C LEU A 108 8.75 -19.02 -12.68
N SER A 109 9.33 -20.01 -11.98
CA SER A 109 10.11 -21.07 -12.63
C SER A 109 9.25 -22.13 -13.30
N GLY A 110 7.92 -22.09 -13.11
CA GLY A 110 7.00 -23.11 -13.61
C GLY A 110 7.21 -24.47 -12.94
N GLU A 111 7.46 -24.51 -11.62
CA GLU A 111 7.63 -25.77 -10.89
C GLU A 111 6.38 -26.68 -11.06
N THR A 112 6.61 -27.94 -11.40
CA THR A 112 5.56 -28.95 -11.64
C THR A 112 5.60 -30.11 -10.66
N ASN A 113 6.67 -30.23 -9.87
CA ASN A 113 6.81 -31.25 -8.85
C ASN A 113 5.86 -31.00 -7.69
N ILE A 114 4.76 -31.75 -7.65
CA ILE A 114 3.71 -31.61 -6.65
C ILE A 114 4.23 -31.83 -5.23
N LYS A 115 5.15 -32.76 -5.01
CA LYS A 115 5.73 -32.99 -3.67
C LYS A 115 6.44 -31.73 -3.16
N THR A 116 7.24 -31.10 -4.03
CA THR A 116 7.95 -29.85 -3.71
C THR A 116 6.96 -28.73 -3.41
N LEU A 117 5.92 -28.57 -4.24
CA LEU A 117 4.89 -27.54 -4.02
C LEU A 117 4.10 -27.77 -2.73
N MET A 118 3.77 -29.02 -2.40
CA MET A 118 3.13 -29.37 -1.14
C MET A 118 4.00 -29.01 0.07
N ASP A 119 5.27 -29.43 0.04
CA ASP A 119 6.19 -29.29 1.16
C ASP A 119 6.65 -27.84 1.39
N GLU A 120 6.83 -27.08 0.30
CA GLU A 120 7.41 -25.73 0.37
C GLU A 120 6.41 -24.59 0.33
N LEU A 121 5.21 -24.79 -0.25
CA LEU A 121 4.25 -23.70 -0.48
C LEU A 121 2.83 -24.00 0.01
N TYR A 122 2.20 -25.06 -0.47
CA TYR A 122 0.74 -25.25 -0.33
C TYR A 122 0.32 -25.81 1.02
N LEU A 123 1.07 -26.77 1.59
CA LEU A 123 0.68 -27.47 2.82
C LEU A 123 1.60 -27.14 4.00
N LYS A 124 2.49 -26.16 3.84
CA LYS A 124 3.38 -25.73 4.90
C LYS A 124 2.58 -24.92 5.94
N ALA A 125 2.27 -25.57 7.06
CA ALA A 125 1.67 -24.91 8.20
C ALA A 125 2.74 -24.17 9.02
N PHE A 126 2.34 -23.04 9.59
CA PHE A 126 3.20 -22.27 10.49
C PHE A 126 2.32 -21.54 11.50
N GLU A 127 2.82 -21.51 12.73
CA GLU A 127 2.15 -20.93 13.89
C GLU A 127 3.12 -19.97 14.58
N GLY A 128 2.63 -18.79 14.93
CA GLY A 128 3.43 -17.69 15.44
C GLY A 128 4.04 -16.81 14.35
N GLY A 129 4.43 -15.60 14.76
CA GLY A 129 4.93 -14.54 13.88
C GLY A 129 3.89 -13.46 13.61
N PHE A 130 4.02 -12.80 12.46
CA PHE A 130 3.14 -11.75 11.98
C PHE A 130 1.88 -12.33 11.31
N VAL A 131 2.02 -13.41 10.53
CA VAL A 131 0.89 -14.14 9.92
C VAL A 131 0.99 -15.64 10.18
N ASN A 132 -0.11 -16.26 10.60
CA ASN A 132 -0.27 -17.71 10.69
C ASN A 132 -0.74 -18.32 9.36
N GLY A 133 -0.46 -19.61 9.17
CA GLY A 133 -0.69 -20.31 7.90
C GLY A 133 -1.17 -21.73 8.07
N GLY A 134 -1.76 -22.27 7.01
CA GLY A 134 -2.36 -23.61 7.01
C GLY A 134 -3.47 -23.73 8.05
N VAL A 135 -3.37 -24.75 8.90
CA VAL A 135 -4.37 -25.05 9.94
C VAL A 135 -4.39 -24.04 11.09
N HIS A 136 -3.34 -23.24 11.27
CA HIS A 136 -3.22 -22.26 12.35
C HIS A 136 -3.70 -20.86 11.95
N GLN A 137 -4.21 -20.67 10.73
CA GLN A 137 -4.55 -19.34 10.20
C GLN A 137 -5.56 -18.54 11.06
N LEU A 138 -6.38 -19.23 11.87
CA LEU A 138 -7.34 -18.60 12.79
C LEU A 138 -6.87 -18.63 14.26
N ALA A 139 -5.69 -19.15 14.57
CA ALA A 139 -5.14 -19.20 15.92
C ALA A 139 -4.48 -17.87 16.30
N ARG A 140 -4.73 -17.34 17.51
CA ARG A 140 -4.09 -16.09 17.95
C ARG A 140 -2.57 -16.25 18.15
N PRO A 141 -1.74 -15.22 17.87
CA PRO A 141 -2.10 -13.94 17.22
C PRO A 141 -2.45 -14.13 15.74
N ASN A 142 -3.48 -13.42 15.28
CA ASN A 142 -3.94 -13.45 13.89
C ASN A 142 -3.70 -12.12 13.21
N ALA A 143 -3.43 -12.15 11.92
CA ALA A 143 -3.43 -10.98 11.06
C ALA A 143 -4.50 -11.15 9.98
N PHE A 144 -5.19 -10.06 9.68
CA PHE A 144 -6.21 -9.98 8.64
C PHE A 144 -5.70 -9.09 7.51
N ILE A 145 -5.74 -9.61 6.29
CA ILE A 145 -5.40 -8.84 5.08
C ILE A 145 -6.70 -8.22 4.59
N VAL A 146 -6.73 -6.90 4.47
CA VAL A 146 -7.88 -6.13 4.01
C VAL A 146 -7.45 -5.09 2.98
N PRO A 147 -8.34 -4.66 2.07
CA PRO A 147 -8.04 -3.55 1.17
C PRO A 147 -7.66 -2.30 1.97
N GLN A 148 -6.57 -1.65 1.55
CA GLN A 148 -6.12 -0.38 2.13
C GLN A 148 -7.20 0.71 1.98
N GLY A 149 -7.17 1.70 2.88
CA GLY A 149 -8.04 2.87 2.84
C GLY A 149 -9.28 2.69 3.72
N HIS A 150 -10.43 3.17 3.26
CA HIS A 150 -11.62 3.30 4.10
C HIS A 150 -12.07 1.98 4.76
N CYS A 151 -11.94 0.85 4.06
CA CYS A 151 -12.32 -0.45 4.61
C CYS A 151 -11.44 -0.85 5.79
N ALA A 152 -10.11 -0.72 5.64
CA ALA A 152 -9.16 -1.00 6.70
C ALA A 152 -9.34 -0.05 7.90
N GLU A 153 -9.48 1.26 7.63
CA GLU A 153 -9.71 2.26 8.66
C GLU A 153 -11.01 2.00 9.43
N HIS A 154 -12.10 1.75 8.71
CA HIS A 154 -13.40 1.43 9.31
C HIS A 154 -13.29 0.20 10.21
N LEU A 155 -12.70 -0.90 9.71
CA LEU A 155 -12.54 -2.12 10.49
C LEU A 155 -11.70 -1.87 11.75
N LEU A 156 -10.59 -1.13 11.63
CA LEU A 156 -9.73 -0.80 12.75
C LEU A 156 -10.47 0.01 13.81
N PHE A 157 -11.09 1.13 13.44
CA PHE A 157 -11.71 2.04 14.39
C PHE A 157 -13.00 1.49 14.99
N SER A 158 -13.83 0.79 14.20
CA SER A 158 -15.03 0.11 14.71
C SER A 158 -14.72 -1.07 15.63
N THR A 159 -13.55 -1.70 15.49
CA THR A 159 -13.11 -2.78 16.38
C THR A 159 -12.46 -2.23 17.66
N ILE A 160 -11.60 -1.22 17.54
CA ILE A 160 -10.85 -0.70 18.70
C ILE A 160 -11.72 0.14 19.63
N ALA A 161 -12.68 0.90 19.12
CA ALA A 161 -13.48 1.83 19.94
C ALA A 161 -14.29 1.12 21.06
N PRO A 162 -15.01 0.00 20.80
CA PRO A 162 -15.65 -0.76 21.86
C PRO A 162 -14.68 -1.27 22.92
N ILE A 163 -13.51 -1.77 22.50
CA ILE A 163 -12.46 -2.29 23.39
C ILE A 163 -11.93 -1.17 24.30
N LEU A 164 -11.65 0.00 23.73
CA LEU A 164 -11.18 1.17 24.49
C LEU A 164 -12.21 1.61 25.52
N LYS A 165 -13.49 1.68 25.13
CA LYS A 165 -14.60 2.03 26.02
C LYS A 165 -14.79 1.03 27.16
N GLU A 166 -14.66 -0.27 26.88
CA GLU A 166 -14.71 -1.32 27.90
C GLU A 166 -13.51 -1.22 28.86
N THR A 167 -12.32 -0.96 28.33
CA THR A 167 -11.07 -0.91 29.10
C THR A 167 -11.00 0.29 30.04
N ASN A 168 -11.43 1.48 29.60
CA ASN A 168 -11.54 2.66 30.45
C ASN A 168 -12.76 3.53 30.04
N PRO A 169 -13.94 3.29 30.62
CA PRO A 169 -15.18 3.97 30.23
C PRO A 169 -15.16 5.50 30.39
N ASN A 170 -14.35 6.01 31.32
CA ASN A 170 -14.27 7.43 31.66
C ASN A 170 -13.11 8.15 30.97
N LYS A 171 -12.34 7.45 30.13
CA LYS A 171 -11.19 8.02 29.44
C LYS A 171 -11.60 8.46 28.04
N GLU A 172 -11.29 9.71 27.72
CA GLU A 172 -11.34 10.18 26.33
C GLU A 172 -10.09 9.72 25.59
N TYR A 173 -10.30 9.30 24.34
CA TYR A 173 -9.23 8.80 23.48
C TYR A 173 -8.99 9.78 22.35
N TYR A 174 -7.71 10.01 22.06
CA TYR A 174 -7.24 10.93 21.04
C TYR A 174 -6.32 10.17 20.09
N ILE A 175 -6.59 10.22 18.80
CA ILE A 175 -5.83 9.49 17.77
C ILE A 175 -5.24 10.48 16.77
N PRO A 176 -3.92 10.42 16.48
CA PRO A 176 -3.31 11.22 15.44
C PRO A 176 -3.96 10.99 14.07
N ASN A 177 -4.34 12.08 13.41
CA ASN A 177 -4.84 12.12 12.04
C ASN A 177 -3.76 12.64 11.08
N ASN A 178 -3.91 12.36 9.78
CA ASN A 178 -2.94 12.73 8.75
C ASN A 178 -3.05 14.21 8.30
N GLY A 179 -4.14 14.89 8.63
CA GLY A 179 -4.39 16.31 8.31
C GLY A 179 -4.49 16.67 6.82
N HIS A 180 -4.42 15.69 5.91
CA HIS A 180 -4.46 15.88 4.45
C HIS A 180 -5.68 15.20 3.80
N PHE A 181 -6.14 14.08 4.36
CA PHE A 181 -7.29 13.33 3.86
C PHE A 181 -8.30 13.15 5.01
N ASP A 182 -9.48 13.74 4.84
CA ASP A 182 -10.55 13.77 5.85
C ASP A 182 -11.15 12.38 6.17
N THR A 183 -10.77 11.33 5.43
CA THR A 183 -11.36 9.99 5.54
C THR A 183 -10.95 9.29 6.84
N THR A 184 -9.69 9.47 7.26
CA THR A 184 -9.19 8.95 8.52
C THR A 184 -9.87 9.67 9.68
N GLU A 185 -9.95 11.00 9.64
CA GLU A 185 -10.66 11.83 10.62
C GLU A 185 -12.12 11.42 10.78
N ALA A 186 -12.83 11.26 9.65
CA ALA A 186 -14.23 10.85 9.65
C ALA A 186 -14.43 9.49 10.31
N ASN A 187 -13.57 8.50 10.03
CA ASN A 187 -13.68 7.18 10.66
C ASN A 187 -13.37 7.22 12.18
N ILE A 188 -12.40 8.03 12.61
CA ILE A 188 -12.10 8.20 14.05
C ILE A 188 -13.30 8.83 14.76
N ALA A 189 -13.78 9.96 14.25
CA ALA A 189 -14.88 10.73 14.85
C ALA A 189 -16.20 9.95 14.85
N ALA A 190 -16.50 9.22 13.77
CA ALA A 190 -17.70 8.37 13.68
C ALA A 190 -17.74 7.27 14.76
N ASN A 191 -16.59 6.88 15.30
CA ASN A 191 -16.46 5.92 16.38
C ASN A 191 -16.34 6.57 17.78
N GLY A 192 -16.62 7.88 17.89
CA GLY A 192 -16.64 8.60 19.17
C GLY A 192 -15.26 8.83 19.78
N ILE A 193 -14.21 8.81 18.96
CA ILE A 193 -12.83 9.10 19.35
C ILE A 193 -12.46 10.50 18.81
N HIS A 194 -11.55 11.21 19.48
CA HIS A 194 -11.12 12.53 19.07
C HIS A 194 -9.94 12.45 18.08
N PRO A 195 -10.10 12.86 16.81
CA PRO A 195 -8.99 12.98 15.88
C PRO A 195 -8.15 14.21 16.23
N ILE A 196 -6.81 14.10 16.15
CA ILE A 196 -5.89 15.23 16.33
C ILE A 196 -4.94 15.35 15.14
N ASN A 197 -4.95 16.50 14.47
CA ASN A 197 -3.90 16.85 13.50
C ASN A 197 -2.65 17.37 14.22
N LEU A 198 -1.50 16.75 13.96
CA LEU A 198 -0.21 17.10 14.57
C LEU A 198 0.63 17.92 13.60
N PHE A 199 0.15 19.11 13.23
CA PHE A 199 0.90 20.02 12.37
C PHE A 199 2.07 20.69 13.11
N SER A 200 3.12 21.02 12.36
CA SER A 200 4.22 21.81 12.91
C SER A 200 3.73 23.21 13.30
N ILE A 201 4.23 23.75 14.42
CA ILE A 201 3.86 25.08 14.91
C ILE A 201 4.22 26.20 13.90
N ASN A 202 5.22 25.95 13.06
CA ASN A 202 5.70 26.86 12.03
C ASN A 202 5.17 26.51 10.64
N LEU A 203 4.06 25.77 10.52
CA LEU A 203 3.51 25.36 9.21
C LEU A 203 3.25 26.54 8.26
N PHE A 204 2.95 27.72 8.81
CA PHE A 204 2.69 28.94 8.05
C PHE A 204 3.90 29.86 7.93
N GLU A 205 5.04 29.49 8.51
CA GLU A 205 6.28 30.25 8.32
C GLU A 205 6.86 29.91 6.95
N ASP A 206 7.43 30.91 6.29
CA ASP A 206 8.11 30.71 5.01
C ASP A 206 9.27 29.71 5.19
N PHE A 207 9.37 28.74 4.29
CA PHE A 207 10.49 27.80 4.29
C PHE A 207 11.78 28.57 3.93
N PRO A 208 12.86 28.45 4.72
CA PRO A 208 14.10 29.20 4.50
C PRO A 208 14.81 28.85 3.19
#